data_AF-A0A6P2FKV3-F1
#
_entry.id   AF-A0A6P2FKV3-F1
#
_cell.length_a   1.000
_cell.length_b   1.000
_cell.length_c   1.000
_cell.angle_alpha   90.00
_cell.angle_beta   90.00
_cell.angle_gamma   90.00
#
_symmetry.space_group_name_H-M   'P 1'
#
loop_
_entity.id
_entity.type
_entity.pdbx_description
1 polymer ?
#
loop_
_entity_poly.entity_id
_entity_poly.type
_entity_poly.pdbx_seq_one_letter_code
_entity_poly.pdbx_strand_id
1 'polypeptide(L)'
;MAAFGKELTRAPAKRGPSAEHADYAREFEAYLESTIRQHINYLSRVSLTSGRLQREIAELASIFPDSSRLTDFACEECGKPLVHHLRHGADGDDFFGCSGCLDGCMSLYDNLDGRPIRSA
;
A
#
# COMPACT_ATOMS: atom_id res chain seq x y z
N MET A 1 6.05 48.25 -7.04
CA MET A 1 7.11 47.30 -7.42
C MET A 1 8.46 47.83 -6.93
N ALA A 2 9.32 46.93 -6.45
CA ALA A 2 10.71 47.12 -6.01
C ALA A 2 10.96 47.81 -4.66
N ALA A 3 11.02 47.03 -3.57
CA ALA A 3 11.71 47.44 -2.33
C ALA A 3 12.08 46.28 -1.37
N PHE A 4 12.34 45.06 -1.85
CA PHE A 4 12.70 43.92 -0.96
C PHE A 4 14.01 43.22 -1.40
N GLY A 5 14.95 43.97 -1.97
CA GLY A 5 16.18 43.41 -2.55
C GLY A 5 17.49 44.06 -2.14
N LYS A 6 17.51 44.96 -1.15
CA LYS A 6 18.72 45.76 -0.84
C LYS A 6 19.08 45.92 0.63
N GLU A 7 18.61 45.02 1.49
CA GLU A 7 18.95 45.08 2.93
C GLU A 7 19.42 43.72 3.47
N LEU A 8 20.41 43.16 2.80
CA LEU A 8 21.30 42.14 3.35
C LEU A 8 22.76 42.60 3.16
N THR A 9 23.06 43.80 3.66
CA THR A 9 24.45 44.28 3.72
C THR A 9 25.19 43.59 4.86
N ARG A 10 26.17 42.76 4.45
CA ARG A 10 27.31 42.23 5.20
C ARG A 10 26.98 41.17 6.27
N ALA A 11 26.61 39.97 5.80
CA ALA A 11 26.99 38.76 6.53
C ALA A 11 28.52 38.72 6.67
N PRO A 12 29.08 38.30 7.82
CA PRO A 12 30.52 38.06 7.92
C PRO A 12 30.89 37.05 6.82
N ALA A 13 32.00 37.30 6.12
CA ALA A 13 32.57 36.31 5.21
C ALA A 13 32.79 35.03 6.02
N LYS A 14 31.89 34.06 5.90
CA LYS A 14 32.02 32.78 6.58
C LYS A 14 33.35 32.23 6.09
N ARG A 15 34.33 32.08 6.99
CA ARG A 15 35.57 31.36 6.70
C ARG A 15 35.13 30.05 6.07
N GLY A 16 35.48 29.85 4.81
CA GLY A 16 35.14 28.62 4.11
C GLY A 16 35.63 27.42 4.94
N PRO A 17 35.00 26.25 4.81
CA PRO A 17 35.48 25.05 5.49
C PRO A 17 36.98 24.88 5.21
N SER A 18 37.75 24.48 6.22
CA SER A 18 39.13 24.04 5.98
C SER A 18 39.12 22.88 4.98
N ALA A 19 40.24 22.63 4.31
CA ALA A 19 40.35 21.54 3.32
C ALA A 19 39.79 20.22 3.87
N GLU A 20 40.13 19.86 5.12
CA GLU A 20 39.63 18.68 5.81
C GLU A 20 38.09 18.63 5.93
N HIS A 21 37.44 19.75 6.25
CA HIS A 21 35.98 19.80 6.33
C HIS A 21 35.32 19.71 4.95
N ALA A 22 35.96 20.28 3.93
CA ALA A 22 35.50 20.14 2.55
C ALA A 22 35.66 18.71 2.04
N ASP A 23 36.69 17.99 2.49
CA ASP A 23 36.94 16.60 2.15
C ASP A 23 35.89 15.69 2.80
N TYR A 24 35.63 15.88 4.10
CA TYR A 24 34.58 15.16 4.82
C TYR A 24 33.18 15.36 4.19
N ALA A 25 32.84 16.61 3.81
CA ALA A 25 31.58 16.89 3.16
C ALA A 25 31.42 16.10 1.84
N ARG A 26 32.48 16.04 1.01
CA ARG A 26 32.46 15.28 -0.25
C ARG A 26 32.34 13.78 -0.03
N GLU A 27 33.06 13.23 0.95
CA GLU A 27 32.97 11.81 1.30
C GLU A 27 31.57 11.45 1.81
N PHE A 28 30.98 12.31 2.64
CA PHE A 28 29.63 12.11 3.14
C PHE A 28 28.58 12.19 2.03
N GLU A 29 28.69 13.16 1.12
CA GLU A 29 27.81 13.27 -0.05
C GLU A 29 27.91 12.02 -0.95
N ALA A 30 29.13 11.54 -1.22
CA ALA A 30 29.34 10.31 -1.97
C ALA A 30 28.73 9.08 -1.28
N TYR A 31 28.84 9.01 0.06
CA TYR A 31 28.20 7.96 0.85
C TYR A 31 26.67 8.01 0.73
N LEU A 32 26.08 9.20 0.86
CA LEU A 32 24.63 9.39 0.69
C LEU A 32 24.15 8.96 -0.70
N GLU A 33 24.85 9.37 -1.76
CA GLU A 33 24.51 8.94 -3.13
C GLU A 33 24.57 7.42 -3.30
N SER A 34 25.60 6.79 -2.77
CA SER A 34 25.75 5.33 -2.86
C SER A 34 24.61 4.60 -2.13
N THR A 35 24.22 5.09 -0.95
CA THR A 35 23.15 4.53 -0.13
C THR A 35 21.79 4.70 -0.80
N ILE A 36 21.51 5.91 -1.34
CA ILE A 36 20.29 6.19 -2.08
C ILE A 36 20.18 5.27 -3.30
N ARG A 37 21.28 5.10 -4.06
CA ARG A 37 21.32 4.21 -5.22
C ARG A 37 21.02 2.77 -4.85
N GLN A 38 21.61 2.27 -3.75
CA GLN A 38 21.33 0.92 -3.25
C GLN A 38 19.85 0.73 -2.90
N HIS A 39 19.23 1.72 -2.23
CA HIS A 39 17.80 1.66 -1.88
C HIS A 39 16.90 1.70 -3.11
N ILE A 40 17.18 2.57 -4.08
CA ILE A 40 16.45 2.62 -5.36
C ILE A 40 16.54 1.27 -6.08
N ASN A 41 17.73 0.67 -6.12
CA ASN A 41 17.93 -0.64 -6.75
C ASN A 41 17.15 -1.74 -6.04
N TYR A 42 17.16 -1.75 -4.70
CA TYR A 42 16.39 -2.71 -3.90
C TYR A 42 14.89 -2.57 -4.19
N LEU A 43 14.35 -1.35 -4.10
CA LEU A 43 12.93 -1.08 -4.35
C LEU A 43 12.53 -1.43 -5.79
N SER A 44 13.39 -1.17 -6.77
CA SER A 44 13.15 -1.54 -8.17
C SER A 44 13.02 -3.05 -8.34
N ARG A 45 13.88 -3.85 -7.70
CA ARG A 45 13.79 -5.32 -7.74
C ARG A 45 12.51 -5.82 -7.08
N VAL A 46 12.15 -5.27 -5.92
CA VAL A 46 10.89 -5.62 -5.22
C VAL A 46 9.68 -5.24 -6.06
N SER A 47 9.68 -4.08 -6.70
CA SER A 47 8.59 -3.63 -7.57
C SER A 47 8.43 -4.54 -8.78
N LEU A 48 9.53 -4.96 -9.42
CA LEU A 48 9.49 -5.86 -10.57
C LEU A 48 8.93 -7.24 -10.20
N THR A 49 9.37 -7.81 -9.07
CA THR A 49 8.86 -9.11 -8.61
C THR A 49 7.40 -9.02 -8.17
N SER A 50 7.02 -7.95 -7.47
CA SER A 50 5.64 -7.69 -7.06
C SER A 50 4.70 -7.60 -8.27
N GLY A 51 5.10 -6.86 -9.33
CA GLY A 51 4.30 -6.76 -10.55
C GLY A 51 4.15 -8.09 -11.31
N ARG A 52 5.15 -8.99 -11.25
CA ARG A 52 5.00 -10.35 -11.79
C ARG A 52 4.01 -11.16 -10.96
N LEU A 53 4.18 -11.19 -9.65
CA LEU A 53 3.30 -11.92 -8.75
C LEU A 53 1.85 -11.44 -8.84
N GLN A 54 1.63 -10.12 -8.92
CA GLN A 54 0.30 -9.54 -9.11
C GLN A 54 -0.37 -10.01 -10.40
N ARG A 55 0.39 -10.16 -11.50
CA ARG A 55 -0.15 -10.71 -12.76
C ARG A 55 -0.51 -12.18 -12.63
N GLU A 56 0.36 -12.99 -12.02
CA GLU A 56 0.08 -14.42 -11.78
C GLU A 56 -1.16 -14.59 -10.88
N ILE A 57 -1.30 -13.78 -9.83
CA ILE A 57 -2.51 -13.75 -8.99
C ILE A 57 -3.75 -13.39 -9.82
N ALA A 58 -3.67 -12.36 -10.67
CA ALA A 58 -4.80 -11.94 -11.50
C ALA A 58 -5.20 -13.01 -12.53
N GLU A 59 -4.23 -13.67 -13.15
CA GLU A 59 -4.46 -14.79 -14.08
C GLU A 59 -5.11 -15.97 -13.36
N LEU A 60 -4.58 -16.37 -12.20
CA LEU A 60 -5.16 -17.44 -11.40
C LEU A 60 -6.56 -17.09 -10.89
N ALA A 61 -6.81 -15.85 -10.48
CA ALA A 61 -8.14 -15.39 -10.07
C ALA A 61 -9.16 -15.42 -11.22
N SER A 62 -8.72 -15.30 -12.48
CA SER A 62 -9.61 -15.43 -13.65
C SER A 62 -10.01 -16.88 -13.95
N ILE A 63 -9.16 -17.84 -13.57
CA ILE A 63 -9.39 -19.29 -13.75
C ILE A 63 -10.17 -19.85 -12.56
N PHE A 64 -9.87 -19.35 -11.36
CA PHE A 64 -10.51 -19.71 -10.09
C PHE A 64 -11.15 -18.45 -9.48
N PRO A 65 -12.33 -18.05 -9.96
CA PRO A 65 -13.09 -16.94 -9.38
C PRO A 65 -13.60 -17.22 -7.96
N ASP A 66 -13.33 -18.43 -7.42
CA ASP A 66 -13.36 -18.81 -6.00
C ASP A 66 -12.47 -17.87 -5.17
N SER A 67 -12.91 -16.63 -5.06
CA SER A 67 -12.19 -15.51 -4.49
C SER A 67 -13.07 -14.93 -3.40
N SER A 68 -12.74 -15.31 -2.18
CA SER A 68 -13.31 -14.68 -1.00
C SER A 68 -12.61 -13.33 -0.82
N ARG A 69 -13.29 -12.21 -1.10
CA ARG A 69 -12.70 -10.87 -0.93
C ARG A 69 -13.22 -10.18 0.31
N LEU A 70 -12.35 -9.53 1.06
CA LEU A 70 -12.77 -8.65 2.15
C LEU A 70 -13.46 -7.41 1.58
N THR A 71 -14.53 -6.95 2.23
CA THR A 71 -15.32 -5.78 1.82
C THR A 71 -15.44 -4.79 2.97
N ASP A 72 -15.85 -3.56 2.66
CA ASP A 72 -16.07 -2.50 3.65
C ASP A 72 -17.44 -2.60 4.34
N PHE A 73 -18.27 -3.59 3.98
CA PHE A 73 -19.55 -3.81 4.63
C PHE A 73 -19.34 -4.36 6.04
N ALA A 74 -19.95 -3.75 7.04
CA ALA A 74 -19.86 -4.19 8.43
C ALA A 74 -20.88 -5.29 8.75
N CYS A 75 -20.45 -6.31 9.48
CA CYS A 75 -21.33 -7.30 10.08
C CYS A 75 -22.22 -6.64 11.14
N GLU A 76 -23.52 -6.85 11.05
CA GLU A 76 -24.49 -6.29 11.98
C GLU A 76 -24.42 -6.92 13.39
N GLU A 77 -23.80 -8.10 13.55
CA GLU A 77 -23.64 -8.77 14.86
C GLU A 77 -22.39 -8.34 15.63
N CYS A 78 -21.25 -8.21 14.95
CA CYS A 78 -19.96 -7.96 15.62
C CYS A 78 -19.20 -6.73 15.11
N GLY A 79 -19.70 -6.05 14.07
CA GLY A 79 -19.09 -4.86 13.48
C GLY A 79 -17.85 -5.11 12.61
N LYS A 80 -17.36 -6.34 12.53
CA LYS A 80 -16.21 -6.71 11.67
C LYS A 80 -16.62 -6.69 10.19
N PRO A 81 -15.67 -6.45 9.26
CA PRO A 81 -15.94 -6.46 7.83
C PRO A 81 -16.48 -7.82 7.34
N LEU A 82 -17.29 -7.79 6.29
CA LEU A 82 -17.80 -8.97 5.60
C LEU A 82 -16.86 -9.41 4.49
N VAL A 83 -16.80 -10.71 4.26
CA VAL A 83 -16.10 -11.37 3.15
C VAL A 83 -17.12 -11.77 2.11
N HIS A 84 -16.99 -11.27 0.89
CA HIS A 84 -17.80 -11.66 -0.25
C HIS A 84 -17.22 -12.95 -0.85
N HIS A 85 -17.99 -14.02 -0.78
CA HIS A 85 -17.66 -15.34 -1.30
C HIS A 85 -18.36 -15.54 -2.64
N LEU A 86 -17.59 -15.73 -3.70
CA LEU A 86 -18.06 -16.13 -5.02
C LEU A 86 -17.55 -17.52 -5.28
N ARG A 87 -18.42 -18.54 -5.36
CA ARG A 87 -18.04 -19.91 -5.70
C ARG A 87 -18.51 -20.26 -7.11
N HIS A 88 -17.62 -20.68 -8.00
CA HIS A 88 -18.02 -21.18 -9.33
C HIS A 88 -18.25 -22.69 -9.30
N GLY A 89 -19.49 -23.12 -9.58
CA GLY A 89 -19.93 -24.51 -9.58
C GLY A 89 -21.43 -24.64 -9.87
N ALA A 90 -21.97 -25.87 -9.85
CA ALA A 90 -23.38 -26.14 -10.21
C ALA A 90 -24.41 -25.37 -9.35
N ASP A 91 -24.05 -25.06 -8.10
CA ASP A 91 -24.91 -24.31 -7.16
C ASP A 91 -24.43 -22.86 -6.91
N GLY A 92 -23.32 -22.44 -7.55
CA GLY A 92 -22.89 -21.05 -7.65
C GLY A 92 -23.13 -20.14 -6.44
N ASP A 93 -22.56 -20.47 -5.27
CA ASP A 93 -22.85 -19.67 -4.06
C ASP A 93 -22.20 -18.29 -4.14
N ASP A 94 -23.04 -17.26 -4.11
CA ASP A 94 -22.67 -15.85 -4.06
C ASP A 94 -23.28 -15.22 -2.80
N PHE A 95 -22.47 -15.02 -1.77
CA PHE A 95 -22.93 -14.58 -0.45
C PHE A 95 -21.86 -13.80 0.31
N PHE A 96 -22.25 -13.14 1.39
CA PHE A 96 -21.33 -12.50 2.32
C PHE A 96 -21.27 -13.25 3.65
N GLY A 97 -20.07 -13.53 4.13
CA GLY A 97 -19.82 -14.12 5.44
C GLY A 97 -19.07 -13.17 6.36
N CYS A 98 -19.27 -13.27 7.67
CA CYS A 98 -18.51 -12.47 8.62
C CYS A 98 -17.02 -12.87 8.64
N SER A 99 -16.10 -11.88 8.56
CA SER A 99 -14.65 -12.15 8.72
C SER A 99 -14.26 -12.68 10.10
N GLY A 100 -15.12 -12.47 11.10
CA GLY A 100 -14.97 -12.97 12.46
C GLY A 100 -15.52 -14.39 12.70
N CYS A 101 -15.73 -15.19 11.65
CA CYS A 101 -16.26 -16.56 11.79
C CYS A 101 -15.41 -17.44 12.72
N LEU A 102 -14.08 -17.33 12.64
CA LEU A 102 -13.16 -18.03 13.56
C LEU A 102 -13.23 -17.52 15.00
N ASP A 103 -13.69 -16.29 15.21
CA ASP A 103 -13.94 -15.69 16.53
C ASP A 103 -15.36 -15.96 17.05
N GLY A 104 -16.15 -16.78 16.34
CA GLY A 104 -17.48 -17.23 16.74
C GLY A 104 -18.66 -16.49 16.11
N CYS A 105 -18.44 -15.49 15.25
CA CYS A 105 -19.54 -14.79 14.57
C CYS A 105 -19.83 -15.42 13.20
N MET A 106 -20.82 -16.30 13.15
CA MET A 106 -21.19 -17.09 11.96
C MET A 106 -22.28 -16.44 11.09
N SER A 107 -22.45 -15.10 11.16
CA SER A 107 -23.46 -14.42 10.37
C SER A 107 -23.20 -14.56 8.87
N LEU A 108 -24.24 -14.91 8.13
CA LEU A 108 -24.28 -15.00 6.68
C LEU A 108 -25.32 -14.03 6.14
N TYR A 109 -25.08 -13.53 4.93
CA TYR A 109 -25.93 -12.57 4.24
C TYR A 109 -26.00 -12.97 2.77
N ASP A 110 -27.19 -12.88 2.19
CA ASP A 110 -27.37 -13.07 0.76
C ASP A 110 -26.76 -11.89 -0.02
N ASN A 111 -26.31 -12.15 -1.24
CA ASN A 111 -25.92 -11.08 -2.15
C ASN A 111 -27.12 -10.58 -2.96
N LEU A 112 -27.48 -9.30 -2.80
CA LEU A 112 -28.39 -8.59 -3.70
C LEU A 112 -27.66 -7.44 -4.37
N ASP A 113 -27.47 -7.55 -5.68
CA ASP A 113 -26.82 -6.52 -6.51
C ASP A 113 -25.46 -6.04 -5.97
N GLY A 114 -24.68 -6.95 -5.39
CA GLY A 114 -23.36 -6.65 -4.80
C GLY A 114 -23.41 -6.08 -3.38
N ARG A 115 -24.57 -6.16 -2.70
CA ARG A 115 -24.75 -5.71 -1.32
C ARG A 115 -25.24 -6.87 -0.43
N PRO A 116 -24.75 -6.94 0.82
CA PRO A 116 -25.23 -7.92 1.78
C PRO A 116 -26.63 -7.54 2.25
N ILE A 117 -27.55 -8.49 2.18
CA ILE A 117 -28.84 -8.44 2.89
C ILE A 117 -28.91 -9.62 3.83
N ARG A 118 -29.44 -9.41 5.04
CA ARG A 118 -29.73 -10.53 5.91
C ARG A 118 -30.75 -11.46 5.24
N SER A 119 -30.34 -12.70 5.04
CA SER A 119 -31.25 -13.81 4.77
C SER A 119 -32.21 -13.92 5.95
N ALA A 120 -33.51 -13.73 5.69
CA ALA A 120 -34.57 -13.69 6.69
C ALA A 120 -34.76 -15.04 7.42
#